data_AF-A0A822IUL2-F1
#
_entry.id   AF-A0A822IUL2-F1
#
_cell.length_a   1.000
_cell.length_b   1.000
_cell.length_c   1.000
_cell.angle_alpha   90.00
_cell.angle_beta   90.00
_cell.angle_gamma   90.00
#
_symmetry.space_group_name_H-M   'P 1'
#
loop_
_entity.id
_entity.type
_entity.pdbx_description
1 polymer ?
#
loop_
_entity_poly.entity_id
_entity_poly.type
_entity_poly.pdbx_seq_one_letter_code
_entity_poly.pdbx_strand_id
1 'polypeptide(L)' 'MANMKPAKLFGVESRGMVLAADAEGAVLLMPEKEVKEGTRVR' A
#
# COMPACT_ATOMS: atom_id res chain seq x y z
N MET A 1 0.69 -3.45 -1.17
CA MET A 1 0.80 -4.84 -1.67
C MET A 1 -0.17 -5.76 -0.95
N ALA A 2 -0.76 -6.71 -1.69
CA ALA A 2 -1.82 -7.59 -1.20
C ALA A 2 -1.38 -9.06 -0.99
N ASN A 3 -0.11 -9.40 -1.29
CA ASN A 3 0.41 -10.77 -1.29
C ASN A 3 1.54 -10.98 -0.27
N MET A 4 1.76 -10.04 0.64
CA MET A 4 2.78 -10.17 1.67
C MET A 4 2.27 -11.02 2.83
N LYS A 5 3.19 -11.69 3.53
CA LYS A 5 2.86 -12.33 4.80
C LYS A 5 2.38 -11.24 5.78
N PRO A 6 1.30 -11.47 6.56
CA PRO A 6 0.87 -10.51 7.57
C PRO A 6 1.98 -10.16 8.55
N ALA A 7 1.98 -8.91 9.01
CA ALA A 7 2.98 -8.40 9.96
C ALA A 7 2.29 -7.80 11.18
N LYS A 8 2.83 -8.04 12.37
CA LYS A 8 2.32 -7.44 13.61
C LYS A 8 3.02 -6.10 13.87
N LEU A 9 2.24 -5.02 13.91
CA LEU A 9 2.71 -3.66 14.16
C LEU A 9 2.02 -3.14 15.42
N PHE A 10 2.79 -2.90 16.49
CA PHE A 10 2.28 -2.40 17.77
C PHE A 10 1.07 -3.16 18.32
N GLY A 11 1.06 -4.49 18.18
CA GLY A 11 -0.04 -5.34 18.64
C GLY A 11 -1.12 -5.63 17.60
N VAL A 12 -1.18 -4.87 16.50
CA VAL A 12 -2.19 -4.98 15.45
C VAL A 12 -1.63 -5.78 14.26
N GLU A 13 -2.44 -6.70 13.69
CA GLU A 13 -2.07 -7.44 12.48
C GLU A 13 -2.34 -6.58 11.23
N SER A 14 -1.28 -6.24 10.51
CA SER A 14 -1.37 -5.63 9.19
C SER A 14 -1.41 -6.71 8.11
N ARG A 15 -2.42 -6.63 7.22
CA ARG A 15 -2.63 -7.53 6.08
C ARG A 15 -2.24 -6.93 4.73
N GLY A 16 -1.57 -5.78 4.75
CA GLY A 16 -1.17 -5.09 3.55
C GLY A 16 -0.25 -3.92 3.86
N MET A 17 0.17 -3.25 2.80
CA MET A 17 1.01 -2.06 2.91
C MET A 17 0.66 -1.10 1.79
N VAL A 18 0.55 0.18 2.10
CA VAL A 18 0.40 1.23 1.10
C VAL A 18 1.79 1.56 0.56
N LEU A 19 1.90 1.71 -0.76
CA LEU A 19 3.17 2.05 -1.39
C LEU A 19 3.37 3.56 -1.37
N ALA A 20 4.60 3.98 -1.10
CA ALA A 20 4.99 5.38 -1.06
C ALA A 20 6.38 5.55 -1.71
N ALA A 21 6.61 6.71 -2.30
CA ALA A 21 7.95 7.17 -2.63
C ALA A 21 8.62 7.74 -1.37
N ASP A 22 9.94 7.57 -1.26
CA ASP A 22 10.75 8.19 -0.22
C ASP A 22 11.30 9.52 -0.75
N ALA A 23 10.70 10.62 -0.31
CA ALA A 23 11.05 11.97 -0.72
C ALA A 23 10.85 12.93 0.47
N GLU A 24 11.86 13.04 1.33
CA GLU A 24 11.81 13.81 2.58
C GLU A 24 10.62 13.42 3.48
N GLY A 25 10.27 12.14 3.46
CA GLY A 25 9.07 11.58 4.05
C GLY A 25 8.35 10.63 3.09
N ALA A 26 7.29 9.99 3.59
CA ALA A 26 6.51 9.05 2.78
C ALA A 26 5.46 9.78 1.93
N VAL A 27 5.63 9.76 0.61
CA VAL A 27 4.66 10.30 -0.35
C VAL A 27 3.84 9.17 -0.97
N LEU A 28 2.53 9.12 -0.69
CA LEU A 28 1.68 8.01 -1.14
C LEU A 28 1.57 7.95 -2.67
N LEU A 29 1.75 6.75 -3.22
CA LEU A 29 1.47 6.50 -4.63
C LEU A 29 -0.04 6.48 -4.87
N MET A 30 -0.49 7.12 -5.95
CA MET A 30 -1.88 7.12 -6.40
C MET A 30 -1.93 6.86 -7.91
N PRO A 31 -2.98 6.18 -8.41
CA PRO A 31 -3.19 6.06 -9.85
C PRO A 31 -3.47 7.45 -10.44
N GLU A 32 -2.97 7.69 -11.66
CA GLU A 32 -3.20 8.96 -12.37
C GLU A 32 -4.69 9.22 -12.66
N LYS A 33 -5.47 8.15 -12.85
CA LYS A 33 -6.89 8.20 -13.17
C LYS A 33 -7.67 7.38 -12.15
N GLU A 34 -8.94 7.77 -11.95
CA GLU A 34 -9.85 6.98 -11.13
C GLU A 34 -10.04 5.58 -11.75
N VAL A 35 -9.97 4.56 -10.90
CA VAL A 35 -10.12 3.15 -11.27
C VAL A 35 -10.97 2.46 -10.23
N LYS A 36 -11.61 1.36 -10.63
CA LYS A 36 -12.42 0.54 -9.71
C LYS A 36 -11.55 -0.04 -8.61
N GLU A 37 -12.15 -0.22 -7.43
CA GLU A 37 -11.52 -0.92 -6.31
C GLU A 37 -11.01 -2.30 -6.73
N GLY A 38 -9.82 -2.67 -6.25
CA GLY A 38 -9.20 -3.97 -6.58
C GLY A 38 -8.63 -4.08 -8.00
N THR A 39 -8.60 -3.00 -8.79
CA THR A 39 -7.89 -2.98 -10.07
C THR A 39 -6.42 -3.35 -9.87
N ARG A 40 -5.93 -4.36 -10.60
CA ARG A 40 -4.55 -4.85 -10.47
C ARG A 40 -3.57 -3.90 -11.14
N VAL A 41 -2.55 -3.50 -10.40
CA VAL A 41 -1.33 -2.88 -10.94
C VAL A 41 -0.54 -3.95 -11.71
N ARG A 42 -0.01 -3.60 -12.89
CA ARG A 42 0.81 -4.48 -13.74
C ARG A 42 2.19 -3.89 -13.94
#